data_AF-A0A661M5S5-F1
#
_entry.id   AF-A0A661M5S5-F1
#
_cell.length_a   1.000
_cell.length_b   1.000
_cell.length_c   1.000
_cell.angle_alpha   90.00
_cell.angle_beta   90.00
_cell.angle_gamma   90.00
#
_symmetry.space_group_name_H-M   'P 1'
#
loop_
_entity.id
_entity.type
_entity.pdbx_description
1 polymer ?
#
loop_
_entity_poly.entity_id
_entity_poly.type
_entity_poly.pdbx_seq_one_letter_code
_entity_poly.pdbx_strand_id
1 'polypeptide(L)'
;MTQMIMPLIFAAFVGLGYSDFWSWRLSMTVAGIVCFGTGIAYYFFTTDLPNGNFKELRASGEYHPPEKIKGSFREAAKDKRVWALFFVYAACFGVELTLNNIAALYYTDYFGLGLKTAGLVAGLFGLMNIFARTTGGIIGDKFAARWGLKGRVKWLFIALFVESLALMFFSRMTILPVAIGSMVVFSLFVQMSEGATYSVVPFINKKALGSVAGIVGAGGNAGAVAAGFLFRAEKLTWPMALLILGGAVMVCSFATLAVTFSPEQEKEAKREYDKALADRRAAELERAPAIPRPAFPELLASLRPMAVLRIYLGIALAIKGIYFIMNMDAFEQLSGTLGDLPTVVAWYVVAAHVVGGAALAIGLGTRFAALVNIPVLIGAILAASSNGLFASDSTLQFTIFVLLVLALFVWQGSGKFSVDQLLRRPTSLPVGSEGLSPPP
;
A
#
# COMPACT_ATOMS: atom_id res chain seq x y z
N MET A 1 -9.73 5.92 5.27
CA MET A 1 -9.81 7.27 5.88
C MET A 1 -11.24 7.79 5.89
N THR A 2 -11.89 8.08 4.75
CA THR A 2 -13.27 8.63 4.73
C THR A 2 -14.29 7.74 5.46
N GLN A 3 -14.28 6.42 5.20
CA GLN A 3 -15.17 5.46 5.87
C GLN A 3 -14.95 5.36 7.40
N MET A 4 -13.85 5.92 7.91
CA MET A 4 -13.53 5.97 9.34
C MET A 4 -13.81 7.38 9.88
N ILE A 5 -13.21 8.42 9.30
CA ILE A 5 -13.29 9.78 9.82
C ILE A 5 -14.71 10.34 9.73
N MET A 6 -15.46 10.04 8.66
CA MET A 6 -16.79 10.65 8.46
C MET A 6 -17.81 10.23 9.52
N PRO A 7 -17.92 8.95 9.92
CA PRO A 7 -18.74 8.57 11.07
C PRO A 7 -18.39 9.29 12.37
N LEU A 8 -17.12 9.62 12.63
CA LEU A 8 -16.73 10.36 13.85
C LEU A 8 -17.18 11.82 13.80
N ILE A 9 -17.01 12.48 12.66
CA ILE A 9 -17.49 13.84 12.45
C ILE A 9 -19.02 13.87 12.56
N PHE A 10 -19.70 12.88 11.98
CA PHE A 10 -21.14 12.70 12.11
C PHE A 10 -21.56 12.55 13.58
N ALA A 11 -20.90 11.65 14.32
CA ALA A 11 -21.19 11.42 15.74
C ALA A 11 -20.96 12.68 16.58
N ALA A 12 -19.93 13.48 16.26
CA ALA A 12 -19.71 14.76 16.92
C ALA A 12 -20.88 15.73 16.70
N PHE A 13 -21.43 15.83 15.49
CA PHE A 13 -22.61 16.66 15.25
C PHE A 13 -23.87 16.12 15.93
N VAL A 14 -24.07 14.80 15.97
CA VAL A 14 -25.17 14.20 16.75
C VAL A 14 -25.01 14.51 18.25
N GLY A 15 -23.80 14.40 18.79
CA GLY A 15 -23.49 14.75 20.18
C GLY A 15 -23.70 16.23 20.50
N LEU A 16 -23.60 17.12 19.49
CA LEU A 16 -23.95 18.53 19.58
C LEU A 16 -25.48 18.81 19.45
N GLY A 17 -26.30 17.78 19.31
CA GLY A 17 -27.76 17.87 19.25
C GLY A 17 -28.35 18.04 17.84
N TYR A 18 -27.56 17.87 16.78
CA TYR A 18 -28.09 17.90 15.40
C TYR A 18 -28.79 16.60 15.03
N SER A 19 -29.83 16.68 14.19
CA SER A 19 -30.49 15.50 13.62
C SER A 19 -29.60 14.81 12.58
N ASP A 20 -29.79 13.51 12.36
CA ASP A 20 -29.05 12.71 11.37
C ASP A 20 -28.98 13.37 9.98
N PHE A 21 -30.09 14.01 9.57
CA PHE A 21 -30.18 14.72 8.30
C PHE A 21 -29.18 15.88 8.18
N TRP A 22 -29.01 16.65 9.26
CA TRP A 22 -28.09 17.78 9.32
C TRP A 22 -26.66 17.34 9.60
N SER A 23 -26.47 16.36 10.48
CA SER A 23 -25.16 15.82 10.86
C SER A 23 -24.38 15.30 9.65
N TRP A 24 -25.02 14.59 8.71
CA TRP A 24 -24.36 14.16 7.48
C TRP A 24 -23.96 15.32 6.56
N ARG A 25 -24.81 16.33 6.40
CA ARG A 25 -24.52 17.50 5.55
C ARG A 25 -23.38 18.33 6.10
N LEU A 26 -23.43 18.63 7.40
CA LEU A 26 -22.38 19.38 8.09
C LEU A 26 -21.05 18.62 8.03
N SER A 27 -21.07 17.29 8.16
CA SER A 27 -19.86 16.47 7.99
C SER A 27 -19.24 16.64 6.60
N MET A 28 -20.05 16.64 5.54
CA MET A 28 -19.56 16.89 4.17
C MET A 28 -19.04 18.31 3.99
N THR A 29 -19.67 19.31 4.61
CA THR A 29 -19.18 20.69 4.62
C THR A 29 -17.81 20.79 5.28
N VAL A 30 -17.61 20.13 6.42
CA VAL A 30 -16.29 20.07 7.10
C VAL A 30 -15.23 19.48 6.17
N ALA A 31 -15.52 18.37 5.49
CA ALA A 31 -14.59 17.78 4.52
C ALA A 31 -14.23 18.78 3.40
N GLY A 32 -15.22 19.49 2.86
CA GLY A 32 -15.01 20.53 1.85
C GLY A 32 -14.14 21.69 2.34
N ILE A 33 -14.37 22.16 3.57
CA ILE A 33 -13.57 23.22 4.20
C ILE A 33 -12.11 22.76 4.36
N VAL A 34 -11.88 21.54 4.83
CA VAL A 34 -10.52 20.98 4.97
C VAL A 34 -9.81 20.91 3.61
N CYS A 35 -10.49 20.44 2.56
CA CYS A 35 -9.94 20.41 1.21
C CYS A 35 -9.59 21.82 0.70
N PHE A 36 -10.50 22.79 0.89
CA PHE A 36 -10.28 24.17 0.46
C PHE A 36 -9.11 24.83 1.22
N GLY A 37 -9.09 24.69 2.55
CA GLY A 37 -7.98 25.17 3.38
C GLY A 37 -6.64 24.53 3.03
N THR A 38 -6.63 23.23 2.71
CA THR A 38 -5.43 22.53 2.22
C THR A 38 -4.97 23.09 0.89
N GLY A 39 -5.87 23.44 -0.02
CA GLY A 39 -5.54 24.11 -1.29
C GLY A 39 -4.88 25.48 -1.08
N ILE A 40 -5.39 26.28 -0.14
CA ILE A 40 -4.78 27.54 0.28
C ILE A 40 -3.38 27.29 0.86
N ALA A 41 -3.25 26.32 1.76
CA ALA A 41 -1.96 25.96 2.35
C ALA A 41 -0.95 25.53 1.28
N TYR A 42 -1.36 24.72 0.30
CA TYR A 42 -0.50 24.33 -0.83
C TYR A 42 0.01 25.55 -1.60
N TYR A 43 -0.86 26.53 -1.87
CA TYR A 43 -0.47 27.75 -2.58
C TYR A 43 0.62 28.56 -1.85
N PHE A 44 0.58 28.61 -0.52
CA PHE A 44 1.52 29.42 0.26
C PHE A 44 2.76 28.68 0.78
N PHE A 45 2.66 27.37 1.01
CA PHE A 45 3.71 26.59 1.70
C PHE A 45 4.45 25.59 0.80
N THR A 46 4.09 25.46 -0.48
CA THR A 46 4.81 24.56 -1.41
C THR A 46 5.73 25.33 -2.34
N THR A 47 6.81 24.66 -2.75
CA THR A 47 7.75 25.15 -3.76
C THR A 47 7.44 24.52 -5.11
N ASP A 48 7.56 25.29 -6.19
CA ASP A 48 7.25 24.82 -7.54
C ASP A 48 8.12 23.63 -7.99
N LEU A 49 9.41 23.66 -7.63
CA LEU A 49 10.40 22.64 -7.96
C LEU A 49 11.28 22.33 -6.73
N PRO A 50 11.97 21.17 -6.71
CA PRO A 50 12.91 20.83 -5.64
C PRO A 50 14.06 21.83 -5.47
N ASN A 51 14.40 22.59 -6.52
CA ASN A 51 15.46 23.59 -6.54
C ASN A 51 14.96 25.03 -6.36
N GLY A 52 13.68 25.24 -6.02
CA GLY A 52 13.11 26.56 -5.76
C GLY A 52 11.91 26.91 -6.64
N ASN A 53 11.46 28.15 -6.54
CA ASN A 53 10.26 28.60 -7.26
C ASN A 53 10.58 29.03 -8.70
N PHE A 54 9.60 28.90 -9.62
CA PHE A 54 9.79 29.31 -11.02
C PHE A 54 10.22 30.77 -11.14
N LYS A 55 9.68 31.65 -10.29
CA LYS A 55 9.99 33.08 -10.31
C LYS A 55 11.46 33.34 -9.98
N GLU A 56 12.00 32.63 -8.99
CA GLU A 56 13.39 32.75 -8.55
C GLU A 56 14.34 32.15 -9.59
N LEU A 57 14.05 30.94 -10.08
CA LEU A 57 14.86 30.25 -11.07
C LEU A 57 14.88 30.97 -12.43
N ARG A 58 13.78 31.64 -12.80
CA ARG A 58 13.76 32.50 -13.99
C ARG A 58 14.56 33.79 -13.78
N ALA A 59 14.56 34.33 -12.57
CA ALA A 59 15.35 35.52 -12.23
C ALA A 59 16.85 35.22 -12.15
N SER A 60 17.25 34.03 -11.67
CA SER A 60 18.65 33.58 -11.63
C SER A 60 19.17 33.05 -12.98
N GLY A 61 18.30 32.82 -13.95
CA GLY A 61 18.66 32.24 -15.25
C GLY A 61 18.90 30.72 -15.21
N GLU A 62 18.69 30.06 -14.06
CA GLU A 62 18.86 28.61 -13.89
C GLU A 62 17.64 27.79 -14.37
N TYR A 63 16.54 28.47 -14.71
CA TYR A 63 15.35 27.79 -15.24
C TYR A 63 15.49 27.47 -16.73
N HIS A 64 15.66 26.18 -17.03
CA HIS A 64 15.56 25.66 -18.40
C HIS A 64 14.17 25.07 -18.64
N PRO A 65 13.28 25.77 -19.40
CA PRO A 65 11.95 25.23 -19.68
C PRO A 65 12.07 23.95 -20.51
N PRO A 66 11.30 22.89 -20.17
CA PRO A 66 11.25 21.70 -21.00
C PRO A 66 10.71 22.04 -22.39
N GLU A 67 11.23 21.36 -23.40
CA GLU A 67 10.84 21.56 -24.79
C GLU A 67 9.32 21.32 -24.96
N LYS A 68 8.59 22.31 -25.50
CA LYS A 68 7.15 22.16 -25.74
C LYS A 68 6.91 21.26 -26.95
N ILE A 69 6.67 19.98 -26.69
CA ILE A 69 6.38 18.99 -27.73
C ILE A 69 4.92 19.15 -28.17
N LYS A 70 4.70 19.80 -29.32
CA LYS A 70 3.38 19.89 -29.95
C LYS A 70 2.90 18.50 -30.36
N GLY A 71 1.66 18.15 -30.01
CA GLY A 71 1.06 16.87 -30.40
C GLY A 71 1.35 15.69 -29.48
N SER A 72 1.91 15.92 -28.28
CA SER A 72 2.21 14.87 -27.28
C SER A 72 1.01 13.95 -26.99
N PHE A 73 -0.20 14.50 -26.91
CA PHE A 73 -1.41 13.71 -26.69
C PHE A 73 -1.72 12.78 -27.86
N ARG A 74 -1.60 13.26 -29.10
CA ARG A 74 -1.82 12.44 -30.30
C ARG A 74 -0.76 11.36 -30.43
N GLU A 75 0.47 11.65 -30.02
CA GLU A 75 1.55 10.66 -29.98
C GLU A 75 1.28 9.56 -28.95
N ALA A 76 0.88 9.94 -27.73
CA ALA A 76 0.48 8.99 -26.69
C ALA A 76 -0.73 8.14 -27.11
N ALA A 77 -1.76 8.74 -27.69
CA ALA A 77 -2.98 8.05 -28.10
C ALA A 77 -2.78 7.04 -29.24
N LYS A 78 -1.76 7.21 -30.09
CA LYS A 78 -1.40 6.27 -31.16
C LYS A 78 -0.64 5.04 -30.64
N ASP A 79 -0.04 5.14 -29.46
CA ASP A 79 0.75 4.06 -28.89
C ASP A 79 -0.17 3.01 -28.25
N LYS A 80 -0.22 1.82 -28.85
CA LYS A 80 -1.02 0.69 -28.36
C LYS A 80 -0.70 0.28 -26.92
N ARG A 81 0.54 0.53 -26.46
CA ARG A 81 0.98 0.19 -25.10
C ARG A 81 0.31 1.07 -24.05
N VAL A 82 -0.04 2.30 -24.43
CA VAL A 82 -0.78 3.23 -23.57
C VAL A 82 -2.19 2.70 -23.32
N TRP A 83 -2.86 2.19 -24.34
CA TRP A 83 -4.18 1.56 -24.21
C TRP A 83 -4.11 0.21 -23.49
N ALA A 84 -3.05 -0.57 -23.69
CA ALA A 84 -2.83 -1.77 -22.89
C ALA A 84 -2.72 -1.42 -21.39
N LEU A 85 -1.92 -0.42 -21.04
CA LEU A 85 -1.82 0.07 -19.66
C LEU A 85 -3.09 0.73 -19.15
N PHE A 86 -3.90 1.36 -20.01
CA PHE A 86 -5.24 1.85 -19.67
C PHE A 86 -6.11 0.70 -19.16
N PHE A 87 -6.18 -0.43 -19.87
CA PHE A 87 -6.97 -1.59 -19.44
C PHE A 87 -6.41 -2.27 -18.20
N VAL A 88 -5.08 -2.36 -18.09
CA VAL A 88 -4.40 -2.87 -16.89
C VAL A 88 -4.74 -2.01 -15.67
N TYR A 89 -4.68 -0.69 -15.82
CA TYR A 89 -4.98 0.24 -14.72
C TYR A 89 -6.48 0.33 -14.42
N ALA A 90 -7.34 0.17 -15.42
CA ALA A 90 -8.77 -0.02 -15.24
C ALA A 90 -9.07 -1.27 -14.41
N ALA A 91 -8.32 -2.35 -14.62
CA ALA A 91 -8.48 -3.61 -13.93
C ALA A 91 -8.02 -3.56 -12.46
N CYS A 92 -6.90 -2.89 -12.13
CA CYS A 92 -6.49 -2.76 -10.72
C CYS A 92 -7.18 -1.58 -10.01
N PHE A 93 -6.91 -0.35 -10.43
CA PHE A 93 -7.44 0.84 -9.75
C PHE A 93 -8.97 0.96 -9.87
N GLY A 94 -9.56 0.54 -10.99
CA GLY A 94 -11.01 0.55 -11.13
C GLY A 94 -11.72 -0.41 -10.17
N VAL A 95 -11.13 -1.59 -9.96
CA VAL A 95 -11.58 -2.52 -8.92
C VAL A 95 -11.34 -1.95 -7.53
N GLU A 96 -10.20 -1.31 -7.28
CA GLU A 96 -9.92 -0.61 -6.01
C GLU A 96 -11.03 0.39 -5.66
N LEU A 97 -11.35 1.30 -6.59
CA LEU A 97 -12.39 2.31 -6.40
C LEU A 97 -13.77 1.67 -6.18
N THR A 98 -14.09 0.61 -6.91
CA THR A 98 -15.37 -0.09 -6.76
C THR A 98 -15.49 -0.70 -5.38
N LEU A 99 -14.47 -1.44 -4.94
CA LEU A 99 -14.44 -2.09 -3.63
C LEU A 99 -14.46 -1.08 -2.49
N ASN A 100 -13.75 0.06 -2.62
CA ASN A 100 -13.82 1.15 -1.63
C ASN A 100 -15.25 1.69 -1.43
N ASN A 101 -16.08 1.64 -2.47
CA ASN A 101 -17.46 2.12 -2.42
C ASN A 101 -18.46 1.07 -1.90
N ILE A 102 -18.24 -0.21 -2.20
CA ILE A 102 -19.21 -1.27 -1.88
C ILE A 102 -18.83 -2.14 -0.68
N ALA A 103 -17.57 -2.14 -0.22
CA ALA A 103 -17.09 -3.11 0.77
C ALA A 103 -17.88 -3.06 2.08
N ALA A 104 -18.20 -1.88 2.60
CA ALA A 104 -18.97 -1.75 3.83
C ALA A 104 -20.39 -2.34 3.67
N LEU A 105 -21.04 -2.08 2.53
CA LEU A 105 -22.35 -2.66 2.20
C LEU A 105 -22.26 -4.18 2.04
N TYR A 106 -21.25 -4.67 1.34
CA TYR A 106 -21.02 -6.10 1.18
C TYR A 106 -20.92 -6.83 2.54
N TYR A 107 -20.13 -6.31 3.48
CA TYR A 107 -20.02 -6.92 4.82
C TYR A 107 -21.29 -6.77 5.66
N THR A 108 -22.04 -5.69 5.46
CA THR A 108 -23.34 -5.49 6.14
C THR A 108 -24.37 -6.49 5.62
N ASP A 109 -24.56 -6.54 4.30
CA ASP A 109 -25.62 -7.31 3.64
C ASP A 109 -25.31 -8.82 3.60
N TYR A 110 -24.06 -9.20 3.35
CA TYR A 110 -23.68 -10.60 3.13
C TYR A 110 -23.22 -11.31 4.41
N PHE A 111 -22.55 -10.59 5.31
CA PHE A 111 -22.00 -11.15 6.56
C PHE A 111 -22.75 -10.68 7.81
N GLY A 112 -23.73 -9.77 7.69
CA GLY A 112 -24.54 -9.30 8.82
C GLY A 112 -23.78 -8.43 9.81
N LEU A 113 -22.65 -7.83 9.42
CA LEU A 113 -21.90 -6.93 10.30
C LEU A 113 -22.67 -5.64 10.54
N GLY A 114 -22.65 -5.14 11.78
CA GLY A 114 -23.10 -3.78 12.06
C GLY A 114 -22.31 -2.75 11.25
N LEU A 115 -22.97 -1.68 10.81
CA LEU A 115 -22.42 -0.68 9.89
C LEU A 115 -21.06 -0.12 10.34
N LYS A 116 -20.88 0.08 11.65
CA LYS A 116 -19.63 0.54 12.27
C LYS A 116 -18.48 -0.46 12.03
N THR A 117 -18.70 -1.74 12.34
CA THR A 117 -17.69 -2.79 12.16
C THR A 117 -17.44 -3.08 10.69
N ALA A 118 -18.49 -3.07 9.86
CA ALA A 118 -18.36 -3.20 8.41
C ALA A 118 -17.53 -2.06 7.80
N GLY A 119 -17.73 -0.82 8.25
CA GLY A 119 -16.93 0.35 7.86
C GLY A 119 -15.46 0.24 8.30
N LEU A 120 -15.20 -0.31 9.49
CA LEU A 120 -13.85 -0.61 9.97
C LEU A 120 -13.16 -1.65 9.09
N VAL A 121 -13.84 -2.77 8.79
CA VAL A 121 -13.33 -3.83 7.91
C VAL A 121 -13.04 -3.25 6.52
N ALA A 122 -13.99 -2.52 5.93
CA ALA A 122 -13.78 -1.84 4.65
C ALA A 122 -12.60 -0.84 4.70
N GLY A 123 -12.40 -0.18 5.84
CA GLY A 123 -11.26 0.71 6.07
C GLY A 123 -9.90 0.02 5.96
N LEU A 124 -9.79 -1.26 6.30
CA LEU A 124 -8.55 -2.05 6.17
C LEU A 124 -8.06 -2.13 4.72
N PHE A 125 -9.00 -2.25 3.78
CA PHE A 125 -8.70 -2.26 2.35
C PHE A 125 -8.01 -0.95 1.93
N GLY A 126 -8.58 0.20 2.30
CA GLY A 126 -8.00 1.50 1.98
C GLY A 126 -6.70 1.82 2.75
N LEU A 127 -6.54 1.34 3.98
CA LEU A 127 -5.32 1.57 4.78
C LEU A 127 -4.09 0.84 4.22
N MET A 128 -4.30 -0.26 3.51
CA MET A 128 -3.22 -1.02 2.88
C MET A 128 -2.44 -0.18 1.84
N ASN A 129 -3.08 0.84 1.25
CA ASN A 129 -2.46 1.82 0.35
C ASN A 129 -1.21 2.50 0.92
N ILE A 130 -1.11 2.65 2.25
CA ILE A 130 0.00 3.34 2.92
C ILE A 130 1.37 2.80 2.49
N PHE A 131 1.46 1.49 2.21
CA PHE A 131 2.73 0.86 1.91
C PHE A 131 2.70 -0.09 0.71
N ALA A 132 1.54 -0.66 0.38
CA ALA A 132 1.43 -1.70 -0.65
C ALA A 132 1.79 -1.17 -2.04
N ARG A 133 1.37 0.05 -2.38
CA ARG A 133 1.73 0.71 -3.65
C ARG A 133 3.24 0.87 -3.81
N THR A 134 3.89 1.39 -2.78
CA THR A 134 5.35 1.54 -2.74
C THR A 134 6.05 0.19 -2.87
N THR A 135 5.54 -0.85 -2.21
CA THR A 135 6.05 -2.22 -2.32
C THR A 135 5.99 -2.74 -3.75
N GLY A 136 4.87 -2.52 -4.44
CA GLY A 136 4.67 -2.89 -5.84
C GLY A 136 5.73 -2.27 -6.76
N GLY A 137 6.00 -0.97 -6.60
CA GLY A 137 7.05 -0.28 -7.35
C GLY A 137 8.46 -0.82 -7.07
N ILE A 138 8.81 -1.01 -5.79
CA ILE A 138 10.13 -1.51 -5.35
C ILE A 138 10.42 -2.94 -5.84
N ILE A 139 9.40 -3.79 -5.90
CA ILE A 139 9.56 -5.14 -6.46
C ILE A 139 9.71 -5.04 -7.99
N GLY A 140 8.95 -4.16 -8.64
CA GLY A 140 9.11 -3.83 -10.06
C GLY A 140 10.53 -3.41 -10.42
N ASP A 141 11.13 -2.50 -9.63
CA ASP A 141 12.52 -2.05 -9.82
C ASP A 141 13.53 -3.22 -9.75
N LYS A 142 13.29 -4.24 -8.91
CA LYS A 142 14.18 -5.41 -8.83
C LYS A 142 14.03 -6.37 -9.98
N PHE A 143 12.79 -6.61 -10.41
CA PHE A 143 12.59 -7.34 -11.64
C PHE A 143 13.27 -6.59 -12.80
N ALA A 144 13.28 -5.25 -12.77
CA ALA A 144 14.01 -4.43 -13.72
C ALA A 144 15.53 -4.63 -13.65
N ALA A 145 16.10 -4.66 -12.45
CA ALA A 145 17.52 -4.88 -12.27
C ALA A 145 17.99 -6.24 -12.82
N ARG A 146 17.13 -7.27 -12.84
CA ARG A 146 17.46 -8.60 -13.35
C ARG A 146 17.12 -8.80 -14.84
N TRP A 147 16.03 -8.21 -15.31
CA TRP A 147 15.46 -8.50 -16.64
C TRP A 147 15.14 -7.25 -17.48
N GLY A 148 15.64 -6.08 -17.08
CA GLY A 148 15.38 -4.80 -17.76
C GLY A 148 13.90 -4.38 -17.68
N LEU A 149 13.46 -3.50 -18.58
CA LEU A 149 12.09 -3.00 -18.58
C LEU A 149 11.03 -4.11 -18.71
N LYS A 150 11.33 -5.19 -19.44
CA LYS A 150 10.50 -6.40 -19.49
C LYS A 150 10.30 -7.05 -18.12
N GLY A 151 11.28 -6.93 -17.22
CA GLY A 151 11.16 -7.36 -15.84
C GLY A 151 10.02 -6.65 -15.11
N ARG A 152 9.91 -5.32 -15.25
CA ARG A 152 8.81 -4.54 -14.63
C ARG A 152 7.45 -5.02 -15.11
N VAL A 153 7.33 -5.29 -16.42
CA VAL A 153 6.09 -5.80 -17.03
C VAL A 153 5.76 -7.20 -16.54
N LYS A 154 6.76 -8.09 -16.37
CA LYS A 154 6.56 -9.42 -15.78
C LYS A 154 6.04 -9.34 -14.35
N TRP A 155 6.61 -8.44 -13.54
CA TRP A 155 6.13 -8.22 -12.18
C TRP A 155 4.70 -7.68 -12.16
N LEU A 156 4.40 -6.69 -13.01
CA LEU A 156 3.04 -6.15 -13.17
C LEU A 156 2.04 -7.25 -13.53
N PHE A 157 2.39 -8.13 -14.48
CA PHE A 157 1.58 -9.30 -14.82
C PHE A 157 1.34 -10.20 -13.59
N ILE A 158 2.41 -10.57 -12.87
CA ILE A 158 2.31 -11.45 -11.70
C ILE A 158 1.42 -10.83 -10.62
N ALA A 159 1.62 -9.54 -10.31
CA ALA A 159 0.84 -8.84 -9.29
C ALA A 159 -0.65 -8.81 -9.66
N LEU A 160 -0.98 -8.45 -10.90
CA LEU A 160 -2.36 -8.36 -11.39
C LEU A 160 -3.03 -9.73 -11.53
N PHE A 161 -2.26 -10.76 -11.91
CA PHE A 161 -2.75 -12.13 -11.97
C PHE A 161 -3.09 -12.65 -10.57
N VAL A 162 -2.20 -12.44 -9.58
CA VAL A 162 -2.45 -12.84 -8.19
C VAL A 162 -3.58 -12.03 -7.57
N GLU A 163 -3.68 -10.74 -7.87
CA GLU A 163 -4.81 -9.88 -7.50
C GLU A 163 -6.14 -10.49 -7.95
N SER A 164 -6.23 -10.91 -9.21
CA SER A 164 -7.45 -11.52 -9.76
C SER A 164 -7.80 -12.85 -9.09
N LEU A 165 -6.82 -13.71 -8.81
CA LEU A 165 -7.02 -14.95 -8.07
C LEU A 165 -7.50 -14.67 -6.64
N ALA A 166 -6.90 -13.69 -5.97
CA ALA A 166 -7.27 -13.29 -4.63
C ALA A 166 -8.69 -12.73 -4.57
N LEU A 167 -9.11 -11.93 -5.56
CA LEU A 167 -10.49 -11.43 -5.68
C LEU A 167 -11.49 -12.57 -5.90
N MET A 168 -11.19 -13.49 -6.83
CA MET A 168 -12.06 -14.64 -7.08
C MET A 168 -12.17 -15.53 -5.82
N PHE A 169 -11.06 -15.74 -5.10
CA PHE A 169 -11.07 -16.47 -3.84
C PHE A 169 -11.90 -15.75 -2.77
N PHE A 170 -11.66 -14.45 -2.55
CA PHE A 170 -12.43 -13.61 -1.62
C PHE A 170 -13.93 -13.65 -1.92
N SER A 171 -14.30 -13.56 -3.20
CA SER A 171 -15.70 -13.64 -3.65
C SER A 171 -16.37 -14.95 -3.24
N ARG A 172 -15.60 -16.00 -2.89
CA ARG A 172 -16.11 -17.30 -2.48
C ARG A 172 -16.16 -17.56 -0.98
N MET A 173 -15.67 -16.63 -0.18
CA MET A 173 -15.62 -16.83 1.27
C MET A 173 -17.00 -16.66 1.89
N THR A 174 -17.41 -17.64 2.70
CA THR A 174 -18.64 -17.61 3.50
C THR A 174 -18.37 -17.46 5.00
N ILE A 175 -17.10 -17.62 5.40
CA ILE A 175 -16.65 -17.54 6.79
C ILE A 175 -15.96 -16.19 6.98
N LEU A 176 -16.49 -15.35 7.88
CA LEU A 176 -16.08 -13.95 8.05
C LEU A 176 -14.56 -13.76 8.25
N PRO A 177 -13.87 -14.50 9.14
CA PRO A 177 -12.42 -14.36 9.30
C PRO A 177 -11.61 -14.63 8.04
N VAL A 178 -12.04 -15.63 7.27
CA VAL A 178 -11.39 -16.00 6.01
C VAL A 178 -11.69 -14.94 4.94
N ALA A 179 -12.90 -14.36 4.95
CA ALA A 179 -13.25 -13.24 4.08
C ALA A 179 -12.40 -12.00 4.37
N ILE A 180 -12.24 -11.61 5.64
CA ILE A 180 -11.39 -10.46 6.03
C ILE A 180 -9.92 -10.75 5.64
N GLY A 181 -9.40 -11.94 5.98
CA GLY A 181 -8.03 -12.31 5.66
C GLY A 181 -7.75 -12.35 4.15
N SER A 182 -8.66 -12.92 3.36
CA SER A 182 -8.53 -12.93 1.89
C SER A 182 -8.68 -11.55 1.29
N MET A 183 -9.55 -10.68 1.83
CA MET A 183 -9.65 -9.29 1.41
C MET A 183 -8.35 -8.52 1.67
N VAL A 184 -7.67 -8.76 2.79
CA VAL A 184 -6.37 -8.14 3.10
C VAL A 184 -5.30 -8.53 2.06
N VAL A 185 -5.26 -9.82 1.69
CA VAL A 185 -4.35 -10.30 0.63
C VAL A 185 -4.72 -9.71 -0.72
N PHE A 186 -6.00 -9.74 -1.08
CA PHE A 186 -6.50 -9.14 -2.32
C PHE A 186 -6.13 -7.65 -2.39
N SER A 187 -6.42 -6.88 -1.33
CA SER A 187 -6.04 -5.47 -1.19
C SER A 187 -4.57 -5.27 -1.48
N LEU A 188 -3.70 -5.98 -0.77
CA LEU A 188 -2.25 -5.88 -0.92
C LEU A 188 -1.82 -5.98 -2.40
N PHE A 189 -2.38 -6.95 -3.14
CA PHE A 189 -2.05 -7.13 -4.55
C PHE A 189 -2.65 -6.05 -5.46
N VAL A 190 -3.90 -5.59 -5.23
CA VAL A 190 -4.49 -4.44 -5.95
C VAL A 190 -3.55 -3.25 -5.93
N GLN A 191 -3.12 -2.87 -4.72
CA GLN A 191 -2.23 -1.73 -4.55
C GLN A 191 -0.84 -1.97 -5.13
N MET A 192 -0.30 -3.19 -5.01
CA MET A 192 0.98 -3.53 -5.62
C MET A 192 0.92 -3.46 -7.15
N SER A 193 -0.20 -3.84 -7.78
CA SER A 193 -0.44 -3.73 -9.22
C SER A 193 -0.47 -2.27 -9.69
N GLU A 194 -1.07 -1.37 -8.92
CA GLU A 194 -1.05 0.07 -9.22
C GLU A 194 0.36 0.66 -9.15
N GLY A 195 1.09 0.33 -8.08
CA GLY A 195 2.50 0.73 -7.93
C GLY A 195 3.38 0.16 -9.04
N ALA A 196 3.16 -1.09 -9.42
CA ALA A 196 3.85 -1.74 -10.53
C ALA A 196 3.52 -1.07 -11.88
N THR A 197 2.26 -0.66 -12.10
CA THR A 197 1.82 0.06 -13.31
C THR A 197 2.59 1.36 -13.48
N TYR A 198 2.64 2.20 -12.44
CA TYR A 198 3.39 3.46 -12.50
C TYR A 198 4.91 3.29 -12.45
N SER A 199 5.40 2.08 -12.17
CA SER A 199 6.80 1.74 -12.40
C SER A 199 7.13 1.52 -13.89
N VAL A 200 6.12 1.24 -14.72
CA VAL A 200 6.25 0.99 -16.17
C VAL A 200 5.92 2.22 -17.01
N VAL A 201 4.88 2.97 -16.63
CA VAL A 201 4.37 4.16 -17.33
C VAL A 201 5.46 5.15 -17.79
N PRO A 202 6.47 5.50 -16.96
CA PRO A 202 7.51 6.45 -17.34
C PRO A 202 8.34 6.05 -18.56
N PHE A 203 8.38 4.76 -18.87
CA PHE A 203 9.23 4.21 -19.93
C PHE A 203 8.50 4.02 -21.27
N ILE A 204 7.19 4.24 -21.32
CA ILE A 204 6.38 4.00 -22.53
C ILE A 204 6.70 5.04 -23.60
N ASN A 205 6.48 6.31 -23.27
CA ASN A 205 6.83 7.43 -24.12
C ASN A 205 7.33 8.60 -23.26
N LYS A 206 8.65 8.80 -23.22
CA LYS A 206 9.29 9.87 -22.46
C LYS A 206 8.92 11.26 -22.96
N LYS A 207 8.67 11.41 -24.26
CA LYS A 207 8.27 12.68 -24.90
C LYS A 207 6.85 13.10 -24.53
N ALA A 208 5.97 12.11 -24.35
CA ALA A 208 4.56 12.33 -24.04
C ALA A 208 4.18 11.86 -22.63
N LEU A 209 5.11 11.85 -21.67
CA LEU A 209 4.93 11.24 -20.35
C LEU A 209 3.65 11.69 -19.65
N GLY A 210 3.39 13.00 -19.60
CA GLY A 210 2.17 13.53 -18.97
C GLY A 210 0.89 13.06 -19.67
N SER A 211 0.89 12.98 -21.00
CA SER A 211 -0.25 12.46 -21.78
C SER A 211 -0.45 10.96 -21.59
N VAL A 212 0.63 10.18 -21.52
CA VAL A 212 0.57 8.74 -21.21
C VAL A 212 -0.01 8.52 -19.81
N ALA A 213 0.55 9.19 -18.80
CA ALA A 213 0.06 9.10 -17.42
C ALA A 213 -1.41 9.51 -17.30
N GLY A 214 -1.83 10.56 -18.03
CA GLY A 214 -3.23 11.00 -18.08
C GLY A 214 -4.17 9.95 -18.69
N ILE A 215 -3.82 9.36 -19.83
CA ILE A 215 -4.64 8.31 -20.46
C ILE A 215 -4.71 7.08 -19.55
N VAL A 216 -3.56 6.57 -19.10
CA VAL A 216 -3.51 5.38 -18.22
C VAL A 216 -4.31 5.63 -16.93
N GLY A 217 -4.13 6.78 -16.29
CA GLY A 217 -4.88 7.18 -15.10
C GLY A 217 -6.39 7.25 -15.32
N ALA A 218 -6.84 7.75 -16.47
CA ALA A 218 -8.27 7.76 -16.83
C ALA A 218 -8.86 6.34 -16.93
N GLY A 219 -8.05 5.34 -17.27
CA GLY A 219 -8.45 3.93 -17.26
C GLY A 219 -9.01 3.47 -15.93
N GLY A 220 -8.39 3.91 -14.84
CA GLY A 220 -8.84 3.60 -13.49
C GLY A 220 -10.28 4.05 -13.20
N ASN A 221 -10.64 5.30 -13.53
CA ASN A 221 -12.01 5.79 -13.39
C ASN A 221 -12.98 5.07 -14.34
N ALA A 222 -12.56 4.80 -15.58
CA ALA A 222 -13.37 4.05 -16.54
C ALA A 222 -13.68 2.63 -16.05
N GLY A 223 -12.69 1.95 -15.46
CA GLY A 223 -12.85 0.64 -14.84
C GLY A 223 -13.82 0.66 -13.67
N ALA A 224 -13.75 1.68 -12.81
CA ALA A 224 -14.66 1.84 -11.69
C ALA A 224 -16.12 2.03 -12.14
N VAL A 225 -16.34 2.82 -13.19
CA VAL A 225 -17.68 2.99 -13.79
C VAL A 225 -18.18 1.67 -14.39
N ALA A 226 -17.34 0.95 -15.14
CA ALA A 226 -17.71 -0.33 -15.74
C ALA A 226 -18.07 -1.38 -14.68
N ALA A 227 -17.28 -1.48 -13.60
CA ALA A 227 -17.56 -2.36 -12.48
C ALA A 227 -18.81 -1.89 -11.71
N GLY A 228 -19.03 -0.58 -11.56
CA GLY A 228 -20.27 -0.04 -10.98
C GLY A 228 -21.53 -0.49 -11.71
N PHE A 229 -21.50 -0.57 -13.05
CA PHE A 229 -22.61 -1.14 -13.83
C PHE A 229 -22.83 -2.63 -13.55
N LEU A 230 -21.77 -3.40 -13.32
CA LEU A 230 -21.87 -4.81 -12.95
C LEU A 230 -22.62 -4.99 -11.62
N PHE A 231 -22.33 -4.16 -10.61
CA PHE A 231 -23.02 -4.21 -9.31
C PHE A 231 -24.44 -3.63 -9.33
N ARG A 232 -24.81 -2.89 -10.37
CA ARG A 232 -26.18 -2.39 -10.55
C ARG A 232 -27.12 -3.42 -11.21
N ALA A 233 -26.60 -4.53 -11.71
CA ALA A 233 -27.41 -5.56 -12.32
C ALA A 233 -28.25 -6.30 -11.25
N GLU A 234 -29.57 -6.09 -11.27
CA GLU A 234 -30.52 -6.60 -10.25
C GLU A 234 -30.49 -8.12 -10.05
N LYS A 235 -30.02 -8.88 -11.04
CA LYS A 235 -29.98 -10.35 -11.00
C LYS A 235 -28.68 -10.92 -10.42
N LEU A 236 -27.71 -10.09 -10.08
CA LEU A 236 -26.41 -10.55 -9.60
C LEU A 236 -26.28 -10.37 -8.08
N THR A 237 -25.95 -11.46 -7.39
CA THR A 237 -25.57 -11.39 -5.97
C THR A 237 -24.17 -10.79 -5.84
N TRP A 238 -23.87 -10.17 -4.69
CA TRP A 238 -22.53 -9.62 -4.42
C TRP A 238 -21.39 -10.59 -4.72
N PRO A 239 -21.43 -11.86 -4.27
CA PRO A 239 -20.35 -12.82 -4.54
C PRO A 239 -20.20 -13.13 -6.03
N MET A 240 -21.31 -13.20 -6.78
CA MET A 240 -21.27 -13.47 -8.21
C MET A 240 -20.68 -12.28 -8.99
N ALA A 241 -21.07 -11.05 -8.63
CA ALA A 241 -20.51 -9.85 -9.24
C ALA A 241 -19.01 -9.73 -8.97
N LEU A 242 -18.55 -9.99 -7.73
CA LEU A 242 -17.12 -10.02 -7.39
C LEU A 242 -16.36 -11.12 -8.13
N LEU A 243 -16.95 -12.29 -8.33
CA LEU A 243 -16.35 -13.39 -9.10
C LEU A 243 -16.17 -13.01 -10.57
N ILE A 244 -17.21 -12.46 -11.20
CA ILE A 244 -17.16 -11.98 -12.59
C ILE A 244 -16.10 -10.88 -12.72
N LEU A 245 -16.05 -9.95 -11.76
CA LEU A 245 -15.05 -8.89 -11.73
C LEU A 245 -13.63 -9.46 -11.66
N GLY A 246 -13.38 -10.44 -10.78
CA GLY A 246 -12.10 -11.15 -10.71
C GLY A 246 -11.73 -11.83 -12.03
N GLY A 247 -12.69 -12.45 -12.71
CA GLY A 247 -12.49 -13.01 -14.06
C GLY A 247 -12.15 -11.94 -15.11
N ALA A 248 -12.78 -10.77 -15.04
CA ALA A 248 -12.46 -9.65 -15.93
C ALA A 248 -11.03 -9.11 -15.69
N VAL A 249 -10.63 -8.93 -14.43
CA VAL A 249 -9.25 -8.53 -14.06
C VAL A 249 -8.25 -9.56 -14.57
N MET A 250 -8.55 -10.86 -14.41
CA MET A 250 -7.72 -11.95 -14.91
C MET A 250 -7.49 -11.82 -16.42
N VAL A 251 -8.54 -11.60 -17.21
CA VAL A 251 -8.43 -11.39 -18.67
C VAL A 251 -7.62 -10.14 -18.98
N CYS A 252 -7.88 -9.02 -18.29
CA CYS A 252 -7.13 -7.78 -18.46
C CYS A 252 -5.65 -7.92 -18.08
N SER A 253 -5.29 -8.85 -17.18
CA SER A 253 -3.88 -9.10 -16.83
C SER A 253 -3.05 -9.49 -18.06
N PHE A 254 -3.62 -10.21 -19.03
CA PHE A 254 -2.91 -10.57 -20.25
C PHE A 254 -2.65 -9.36 -21.18
N ALA A 255 -3.34 -8.24 -20.99
CA ALA A 255 -3.03 -7.01 -21.72
C ALA A 255 -1.62 -6.48 -21.39
N THR A 256 -1.04 -6.85 -20.25
CA THR A 256 0.36 -6.51 -19.93
C THR A 256 1.34 -7.09 -20.96
N LEU A 257 1.00 -8.21 -21.61
CA LEU A 257 1.84 -8.84 -22.64
C LEU A 257 1.96 -7.97 -23.90
N ALA A 258 1.01 -7.08 -24.15
CA ALA A 258 1.07 -6.11 -25.24
C ALA A 258 2.05 -4.95 -24.94
N VAL A 259 2.48 -4.80 -23.69
CA VAL A 259 3.45 -3.78 -23.27
C VAL A 259 4.87 -4.29 -23.55
N THR A 260 5.36 -3.97 -24.74
CA THR A 260 6.71 -4.34 -25.18
C THR A 260 7.61 -3.12 -25.36
N PHE A 261 8.91 -3.34 -25.16
CA PHE A 261 9.95 -2.32 -25.33
C PHE A 261 10.88 -2.71 -26.47
N SER A 262 11.24 -1.73 -27.30
CA SER A 262 12.22 -1.96 -28.35
C SER A 262 13.62 -2.20 -27.75
N PRO A 263 14.53 -2.87 -28.48
CA PRO A 263 15.91 -3.04 -28.02
C PRO A 263 16.63 -1.72 -27.73
N GLU A 264 16.27 -0.64 -28.44
CA GLU A 264 16.82 0.70 -28.23
C GLU A 264 16.36 1.28 -26.90
N GLN A 265 15.06 1.19 -26.59
CA GLN A 265 14.50 1.64 -25.31
C GLN A 265 15.11 0.88 -24.12
N GLU A 266 15.36 -0.43 -24.28
CA GLU A 266 16.04 -1.21 -23.24
C GLU A 266 17.50 -0.80 -23.04
N LYS A 267 18.24 -0.53 -24.13
CA LYS A 267 19.62 -0.04 -24.05
C LYS A 267 19.69 1.35 -23.41
N GLU A 268 18.78 2.24 -23.78
CA GLU A 268 18.69 3.60 -23.23
C GLU A 268 18.37 3.55 -21.73
N ALA A 269 17.35 2.80 -21.33
CA ALA A 269 17.00 2.64 -19.92
C ALA A 269 18.12 1.99 -19.09
N LYS A 270 18.86 1.04 -19.68
CA LYS A 270 20.04 0.46 -19.03
C LYS A 270 21.14 1.49 -18.82
N ARG A 271 21.45 2.32 -19.83
CA ARG A 271 22.46 3.39 -19.72
C ARG A 271 22.09 4.41 -18.64
N GLU A 272 20.83 4.82 -18.60
CA GLU A 272 20.33 5.74 -17.56
C GLU A 272 20.42 5.12 -16.17
N TYR A 273 20.06 3.84 -16.03
CA TYR A 273 20.16 3.11 -14.78
C TYR A 273 21.62 2.98 -14.30
N ASP A 274 22.53 2.61 -15.20
CA ASP A 274 23.96 2.46 -14.89
C ASP A 274 24.56 3.81 -14.47
N LYS A 275 24.19 4.90 -15.14
CA LYS A 275 24.58 6.27 -14.77
C LYS A 275 24.05 6.65 -13.37
N ALA A 276 22.76 6.46 -13.12
CA ALA A 276 22.17 6.76 -11.82
C ALA A 276 22.81 5.95 -10.67
N LEU A 277 23.20 4.71 -10.94
CA LEU A 277 23.92 3.87 -9.99
C LEU A 277 25.34 4.39 -9.72
N ALA A 278 26.03 4.86 -10.76
CA ALA A 278 27.35 5.47 -10.63
C ALA A 278 27.30 6.77 -9.82
N ASP A 279 26.37 7.68 -10.13
CA ASP A 279 26.17 8.94 -9.41
C ASP A 279 25.85 8.69 -7.92
N ARG A 280 25.01 7.69 -7.64
CA ARG A 280 24.69 7.29 -6.26
C ARG A 280 25.90 6.71 -5.53
N ARG A 281 26.72 5.89 -6.19
CA ARG A 281 27.95 5.35 -5.60
C ARG A 281 28.96 6.46 -5.29
N ALA A 282 29.09 7.45 -6.17
CA ALA A 282 29.94 8.61 -5.94
C ALA A 282 29.46 9.39 -4.70
N ALA A 283 28.16 9.67 -4.59
CA ALA A 283 27.58 10.34 -3.42
C ALA A 283 27.68 9.51 -2.13
N GLU A 284 27.66 8.17 -2.21
CA GLU A 284 27.88 7.29 -1.06
C GLU A 284 29.35 7.28 -0.62
N LEU A 285 30.31 7.37 -1.54
CA LEU A 285 31.75 7.49 -1.25
C LEU A 285 32.11 8.84 -0.61
N GLU A 286 31.38 9.91 -0.94
CA GLU A 286 31.53 11.22 -0.29
C GLU A 286 30.95 11.27 1.13
N ARG A 287 30.03 10.35 1.48
CA ARG A 287 29.51 10.23 2.85
C ARG A 287 30.49 9.43 3.71
N ALA A 288 30.85 10.00 4.86
CA ALA A 288 31.77 9.45 5.88
C ALA A 288 31.66 7.92 6.10
N PRO A 289 32.76 7.23 6.46
CA PRO A 289 32.83 5.77 6.45
C PRO A 289 31.72 5.12 7.27
N ALA A 290 31.12 4.09 6.69
CA ALA A 290 30.08 3.31 7.34
C ALA A 290 30.58 2.78 8.70
N ILE A 291 29.90 3.17 9.79
CA ILE A 291 30.14 2.60 11.12
C ILE A 291 30.10 1.06 10.97
N PRO A 292 31.18 0.33 11.30
CA PRO A 292 31.21 -1.12 11.21
C PRO A 292 30.06 -1.70 12.00
N ARG A 293 29.14 -2.40 11.34
CA ARG A 293 28.08 -3.13 12.04
C ARG A 293 28.73 -4.36 12.68
N PRO A 294 28.50 -4.65 13.97
CA PRO A 294 29.07 -5.81 14.61
C PRO A 294 28.66 -7.08 13.87
N ALA A 295 29.64 -7.93 13.56
CA ALA A 295 29.43 -9.21 12.91
C ALA A 295 28.84 -10.20 13.92
N PHE A 296 27.56 -10.55 13.75
CA PHE A 296 26.93 -11.68 14.44
C PHE A 296 27.37 -13.01 13.79
N PRO A 297 27.50 -14.13 14.54
CA PRO A 297 28.02 -15.39 14.02
C PRO A 297 27.26 -15.93 12.80
N GLU A 298 27.99 -16.38 11.78
CA GLU A 298 27.47 -16.82 10.46
C GLU A 298 26.57 -18.06 10.53
N LEU A 299 26.62 -18.86 11.60
CA LEU A 299 25.80 -20.07 11.76
C LEU A 299 24.30 -19.76 11.98
N LEU A 300 23.96 -18.58 12.51
CA LEU A 300 22.59 -18.05 12.63
C LEU A 300 22.15 -17.24 11.39
N ALA A 301 23.02 -17.13 10.37
CA ALA A 301 22.83 -16.22 9.24
C ALA A 301 22.09 -16.83 8.04
N SER A 302 22.02 -18.17 7.94
CA SER A 302 21.47 -18.93 6.81
C SER A 302 19.98 -19.26 6.96
N LEU A 303 19.48 -19.50 8.17
CA LEU A 303 18.06 -19.46 8.56
C LEU A 303 17.93 -18.44 9.69
N ARG A 304 17.63 -17.18 9.37
CA ARG A 304 17.62 -16.12 10.38
C ARG A 304 16.36 -16.22 11.21
N PRO A 305 16.42 -16.65 12.48
CA PRO A 305 15.23 -16.82 13.31
C PRO A 305 14.43 -15.52 13.41
N MET A 306 15.12 -14.37 13.35
CA MET A 306 14.50 -13.04 13.32
C MET A 306 13.54 -12.80 12.13
N ALA A 307 13.83 -13.34 10.94
CA ALA A 307 12.94 -13.16 9.79
C ALA A 307 11.69 -14.04 9.92
N VAL A 308 11.88 -15.30 10.35
CA VAL A 308 10.77 -16.22 10.65
C VAL A 308 9.91 -15.67 11.78
N LEU A 309 10.54 -15.17 12.86
CA LEU A 309 9.87 -14.53 13.99
C LEU A 309 9.09 -13.29 13.55
N ARG A 310 9.64 -12.45 12.68
CA ARG A 310 8.95 -11.26 12.15
C ARG A 310 7.73 -11.64 11.32
N ILE A 311 7.88 -12.61 10.42
CA ILE A 311 6.79 -13.10 9.57
C ILE A 311 5.70 -13.74 10.43
N TYR A 312 6.09 -14.65 11.32
CA TYR A 312 5.18 -15.30 12.26
C TYR A 312 4.45 -14.27 13.13
N LEU A 313 5.18 -13.35 13.76
CA LEU A 313 4.58 -12.35 14.63
C LEU A 313 3.67 -11.39 13.87
N GLY A 314 4.08 -10.94 12.68
CA GLY A 314 3.24 -10.08 11.83
C GLY A 314 1.94 -10.77 11.44
N ILE A 315 1.99 -12.05 11.04
CA ILE A 315 0.79 -12.86 10.75
C ILE A 315 -0.06 -13.05 12.01
N ALA A 316 0.55 -13.38 13.14
CA ALA A 316 -0.14 -13.59 14.41
C ALA A 316 -0.87 -12.33 14.88
N LEU A 317 -0.23 -11.15 14.77
CA LEU A 317 -0.85 -9.86 15.06
C LEU A 317 -2.00 -9.58 14.10
N ALA A 318 -1.85 -9.86 12.80
CA ALA A 318 -2.93 -9.68 11.84
C ALA A 318 -4.14 -10.58 12.15
N ILE A 319 -3.91 -11.85 12.49
CA ILE A 319 -4.96 -12.78 12.93
C ILE A 319 -5.62 -12.27 14.21
N LYS A 320 -4.85 -11.75 15.18
CA LYS A 320 -5.38 -11.19 16.42
C LYS A 320 -6.24 -9.95 16.15
N GLY A 321 -5.87 -9.12 15.16
CA GLY A 321 -6.69 -8.02 14.68
C GLY A 321 -8.03 -8.49 14.11
N ILE A 322 -8.04 -9.56 13.30
CA ILE A 322 -9.28 -10.19 12.81
C ILE A 322 -10.12 -10.73 13.98
N TYR A 323 -9.49 -11.33 14.98
CA TYR A 323 -10.18 -11.80 16.18
C TYR A 323 -10.86 -10.65 16.94
N PHE A 324 -10.22 -9.48 17.05
CA PHE A 324 -10.87 -8.29 17.65
C PHE A 324 -12.08 -7.82 16.85
N ILE A 325 -12.03 -7.88 15.51
CA ILE A 325 -13.19 -7.54 14.66
C ILE A 325 -14.37 -8.47 14.94
N MET A 326 -14.12 -9.77 15.10
CA MET A 326 -15.18 -10.75 15.37
C MET A 326 -15.83 -10.56 16.74
N ASN A 327 -15.10 -9.99 17.70
CA ASN A 327 -15.53 -9.84 19.09
C ASN A 327 -15.65 -8.35 19.45
N MET A 328 -16.10 -7.52 18.50
CA MET A 328 -16.11 -6.06 18.66
C MET A 328 -16.95 -5.64 19.87
N ASP A 329 -18.10 -6.26 20.11
CA ASP A 329 -18.97 -5.93 21.24
C ASP A 329 -18.28 -6.18 22.59
N ALA A 330 -17.59 -7.32 22.73
CA ALA A 330 -16.83 -7.65 23.93
C ALA A 330 -15.61 -6.73 24.11
N PHE A 331 -14.96 -6.34 23.00
CA PHE A 331 -13.83 -5.41 23.01
C PHE A 331 -14.27 -3.98 23.41
N GLU A 332 -15.42 -3.52 22.91
CA GLU A 332 -15.98 -2.21 23.25
C GLU A 332 -16.43 -2.16 24.71
N GLN A 333 -17.00 -3.25 25.25
CA GLN A 333 -17.32 -3.35 26.68
C GLN A 333 -16.07 -3.29 27.56
N LEU A 334 -14.98 -3.97 27.17
CA LEU A 334 -13.70 -3.93 27.89
C LEU A 334 -13.07 -2.52 27.89
N SER A 335 -13.28 -1.76 26.82
CA SER A 335 -12.78 -0.39 26.68
C SER A 335 -13.71 0.69 27.25
N GLY A 336 -14.91 0.30 27.73
CA GLY A 336 -15.95 1.17 28.26
C GLY A 336 -15.58 1.97 29.52
N THR A 337 -14.41 1.73 30.11
CA THR A 337 -13.85 2.58 31.19
C THR A 337 -13.36 3.96 30.70
N LEU A 338 -13.37 4.22 29.38
CA LEU A 338 -12.84 5.44 28.75
C LEU A 338 -13.91 6.33 28.03
N GLY A 339 -15.21 6.14 28.27
CA GLY A 339 -16.26 7.01 27.70
C GLY A 339 -16.57 6.72 26.21
N ASP A 340 -16.64 7.76 25.34
CA ASP A 340 -16.88 7.67 23.88
C ASP A 340 -15.60 7.41 23.04
N LEU A 341 -14.42 7.36 23.68
CA LEU A 341 -13.16 6.93 23.06
C LEU A 341 -13.06 5.47 22.53
N PRO A 342 -13.92 4.49 22.92
CA PRO A 342 -13.82 3.09 22.49
C PRO A 342 -13.76 2.91 20.97
N THR A 343 -14.49 3.73 20.21
CA THR A 343 -14.53 3.61 18.74
C THR A 343 -13.18 3.91 18.10
N VAL A 344 -12.53 5.01 18.52
CA VAL A 344 -11.22 5.42 17.97
C VAL A 344 -10.14 4.45 18.39
N VAL A 345 -10.19 3.99 19.65
CA VAL A 345 -9.26 2.97 20.16
C VAL A 345 -9.44 1.65 19.41
N ALA A 346 -10.67 1.17 19.20
CA ALA A 346 -10.94 -0.04 18.43
C ALA A 346 -10.37 0.06 17.02
N TRP A 347 -10.57 1.19 16.35
CA TRP A 347 -10.05 1.40 15.00
C TRP A 347 -8.54 1.42 14.94
N TYR A 348 -7.90 2.10 15.88
CA TYR A 348 -6.45 2.09 15.99
C TYR A 348 -5.91 0.68 16.25
N VAL A 349 -6.51 -0.06 17.18
CA VAL A 349 -6.12 -1.44 17.53
C VAL A 349 -6.21 -2.35 16.32
N VAL A 350 -7.34 -2.33 15.61
CA VAL A 350 -7.57 -3.15 14.42
C VAL A 350 -6.62 -2.75 13.29
N ALA A 351 -6.44 -1.45 13.03
CA ALA A 351 -5.51 -0.98 12.00
C ALA A 351 -4.04 -1.37 12.32
N ALA A 352 -3.60 -1.17 13.56
CA ALA A 352 -2.25 -1.53 14.00
C ALA A 352 -1.99 -3.03 13.85
N HIS A 353 -2.93 -3.86 14.31
CA HIS A 353 -2.79 -5.31 14.27
C HIS A 353 -2.87 -5.87 12.85
N VAL A 354 -3.90 -5.48 12.08
CA VAL A 354 -4.10 -6.04 10.74
C VAL A 354 -3.14 -5.43 9.72
N VAL A 355 -3.13 -4.10 9.57
CA VAL A 355 -2.31 -3.42 8.56
C VAL A 355 -0.86 -3.35 9.01
N GLY A 356 -0.61 -2.99 10.28
CA GLY A 356 0.74 -3.02 10.83
C GLY A 356 1.31 -4.43 10.95
N GLY A 357 0.50 -5.44 11.30
CA GLY A 357 0.90 -6.86 11.26
C GLY A 357 1.25 -7.34 9.86
N ALA A 358 0.45 -7.00 8.84
CA ALA A 358 0.76 -7.30 7.43
C ALA A 358 2.05 -6.60 6.96
N ALA A 359 2.22 -5.32 7.27
CA ALA A 359 3.44 -4.56 6.97
C ALA A 359 4.67 -5.17 7.65
N LEU A 360 4.52 -5.58 8.92
CA LEU A 360 5.55 -6.26 9.69
C LEU A 360 5.88 -7.62 9.08
N ALA A 361 4.89 -8.41 8.66
CA ALA A 361 5.12 -9.71 8.03
C ALA A 361 5.94 -9.58 6.74
N ILE A 362 5.60 -8.60 5.89
CA ILE A 362 6.32 -8.28 4.66
C ILE A 362 7.70 -7.63 4.95
N GLY A 363 7.82 -6.95 6.08
CA GLY A 363 9.02 -6.24 6.51
C GLY A 363 9.19 -4.90 5.79
N LEU A 364 8.10 -4.16 5.58
CA LEU A 364 8.12 -2.78 5.13
C LEU A 364 7.82 -1.84 6.30
N GLY A 365 8.68 -0.85 6.53
CA GLY A 365 8.60 0.05 7.66
C GLY A 365 8.67 -0.70 9.00
N THR A 366 9.41 -1.80 9.10
CA THR A 366 9.41 -2.75 10.23
C THR A 366 9.48 -2.08 11.59
N ARG A 367 10.34 -1.05 11.74
CA ARG A 367 10.45 -0.29 12.98
C ARG A 367 9.18 0.48 13.30
N PHE A 368 8.61 1.14 12.31
CA PHE A 368 7.36 1.88 12.44
C PHE A 368 6.19 0.91 12.68
N ALA A 369 6.06 -0.15 11.90
CA ALA A 369 5.03 -1.18 12.04
C ALA A 369 5.06 -1.87 13.41
N ALA A 370 6.26 -2.12 13.97
CA ALA A 370 6.40 -2.60 15.34
C ALA A 370 5.98 -1.52 16.36
N LEU A 371 6.41 -0.27 16.16
CA LEU A 371 6.09 0.85 17.04
C LEU A 371 4.59 1.11 17.12
N VAL A 372 3.84 1.08 16.02
CA VAL A 372 2.37 1.24 16.06
C VAL A 372 1.64 0.08 16.74
N ASN A 373 2.26 -1.10 16.91
CA ASN A 373 1.66 -2.20 17.67
C ASN A 373 1.96 -2.13 19.17
N ILE A 374 3.01 -1.44 19.59
CA ILE A 374 3.42 -1.34 21.01
C ILE A 374 2.33 -0.76 21.91
N PRO A 375 1.68 0.40 21.60
CA PRO A 375 0.66 0.97 22.47
C PRO A 375 -0.53 0.04 22.72
N VAL A 376 -0.89 -0.78 21.73
CA VAL A 376 -1.97 -1.76 21.87
C VAL A 376 -1.60 -2.84 22.88
N LEU A 377 -0.37 -3.35 22.82
CA LEU A 377 0.14 -4.38 23.72
C LEU A 377 0.29 -3.83 25.15
N ILE A 378 0.70 -2.57 25.31
CA ILE A 378 0.72 -1.88 26.60
C ILE A 378 -0.70 -1.80 27.18
N GLY A 379 -1.69 -1.36 26.38
CA GLY A 379 -3.09 -1.32 26.80
C GLY A 379 -3.61 -2.69 27.25
N ALA A 380 -3.28 -3.76 26.51
CA ALA A 380 -3.64 -5.12 26.86
C ALA A 380 -2.99 -5.60 28.19
N ILE A 381 -1.73 -5.26 28.44
CA ILE A 381 -1.04 -5.58 29.70
C ILE A 381 -1.69 -4.86 30.87
N LEU A 382 -1.99 -3.56 30.72
CA LEU A 382 -2.65 -2.78 31.77
C LEU A 382 -4.02 -3.37 32.12
N ALA A 383 -4.81 -3.75 31.11
CA ALA A 383 -6.12 -4.37 31.31
C ALA A 383 -6.04 -5.77 31.96
N ALA A 384 -4.98 -6.54 31.68
CA ALA A 384 -4.80 -7.89 32.22
C ALA A 384 -4.02 -7.94 33.55
N SER A 385 -3.47 -6.81 34.01
CA SER A 385 -2.60 -6.74 35.19
C SER A 385 -3.30 -7.10 36.51
N SER A 386 -4.63 -6.99 36.57
CA SER A 386 -5.45 -7.35 37.74
C SER A 386 -5.38 -8.84 38.09
N ASN A 387 -5.02 -9.70 37.14
CA ASN A 387 -5.00 -11.16 37.33
C ASN A 387 -3.69 -11.65 37.97
N GLY A 388 -2.63 -10.83 38.00
CA GLY A 388 -1.30 -11.18 38.52
C GLY A 388 -0.40 -11.88 37.49
N LEU A 389 0.93 -11.69 37.61
CA LEU A 389 1.93 -12.16 36.63
C LEU A 389 2.05 -13.70 36.53
N PHE A 390 1.78 -14.39 37.64
CA PHE A 390 1.87 -15.85 37.75
C PHE A 390 0.49 -16.52 37.81
N ALA A 391 -0.55 -15.83 37.34
CA ALA A 391 -1.85 -16.43 37.15
C ALA A 391 -1.76 -17.63 36.20
N SER A 392 -2.65 -18.61 36.40
CA SER A 392 -2.76 -19.79 35.52
C SER A 392 -3.09 -19.42 34.07
N ASP A 393 -3.59 -18.21 33.82
CA ASP A 393 -3.83 -17.66 32.50
C ASP A 393 -2.53 -17.09 31.90
N SER A 394 -2.01 -17.78 30.87
CA SER A 394 -0.77 -17.43 30.18
C SER A 394 -0.89 -16.18 29.28
N THR A 395 -2.07 -15.58 29.17
CA THR A 395 -2.34 -14.42 28.30
C THR A 395 -1.45 -13.22 28.63
N LEU A 396 -1.24 -12.90 29.91
CA LEU A 396 -0.41 -11.76 30.31
C LEU A 396 1.07 -11.99 29.96
N GLN A 397 1.59 -13.18 30.24
CA GLN A 397 2.99 -13.57 29.96
C GLN A 397 3.27 -13.55 28.45
N PHE A 398 2.37 -14.12 27.65
CA PHE A 398 2.47 -14.11 26.19
C PHE A 398 2.42 -12.68 25.62
N THR A 399 1.56 -11.81 26.17
CA THR A 399 1.45 -10.41 25.75
C THR A 399 2.73 -9.62 26.05
N ILE A 400 3.33 -9.82 27.23
CA ILE A 400 4.63 -9.23 27.61
C ILE A 400 5.74 -9.74 26.67
N PHE A 401 5.76 -11.04 26.38
CA PHE A 401 6.71 -11.61 25.43
C PHE A 401 6.60 -10.96 24.05
N VAL A 402 5.38 -10.83 23.52
CA VAL A 402 5.15 -10.16 22.23
C VAL A 402 5.62 -8.71 22.26
N LEU A 403 5.34 -7.97 23.34
CA LEU A 403 5.80 -6.58 23.50
C LEU A 403 7.34 -6.49 23.45
N LEU A 404 8.05 -7.39 24.13
CA LEU A 404 9.52 -7.44 24.11
C LEU A 404 10.06 -7.74 22.69
N VAL A 405 9.42 -8.65 21.96
CA VAL A 405 9.80 -8.95 20.58
C VAL A 405 9.52 -7.75 19.65
N LEU A 406 8.44 -7.01 19.85
CA LEU A 406 8.18 -5.77 19.12
C LEU A 406 9.23 -4.69 19.42
N ALA A 407 9.59 -4.51 20.70
CA ALA A 407 10.67 -3.59 21.10
C ALA A 407 12.02 -3.98 20.45
N LEU A 408 12.30 -5.28 20.36
CA LEU A 408 13.46 -5.80 19.64
C LEU A 408 13.41 -5.42 18.15
N PHE A 409 12.26 -5.50 17.48
CA PHE A 409 12.12 -5.06 16.09
C PHE A 409 12.23 -3.54 15.91
N VAL A 410 11.76 -2.73 16.87
CA VAL A 410 11.98 -1.27 16.86
C VAL A 410 13.48 -0.95 16.93
N TRP A 411 14.21 -1.63 17.81
CA TRP A 411 15.65 -1.42 17.99
C TRP A 411 16.47 -1.99 16.82
N GLN A 412 16.34 -3.28 16.52
CA GLN A 412 17.16 -3.98 15.53
C GLN A 412 16.73 -3.69 14.08
N GLY A 413 15.44 -3.51 13.84
CA GLY A 413 14.87 -3.34 12.50
C GLY A 413 14.54 -4.66 11.78
N SER A 414 14.51 -4.61 10.46
CA SER A 414 13.75 -5.52 9.61
C SER A 414 14.38 -6.88 9.27
N GLY A 415 15.68 -7.05 9.52
CA GLY A 415 16.44 -8.23 9.10
C GLY A 415 16.65 -8.32 7.57
N LYS A 416 17.42 -9.33 7.11
CA LYS A 416 17.83 -9.45 5.68
C LYS A 416 16.68 -9.74 4.70
N PHE A 417 15.65 -10.48 5.13
CA PHE A 417 14.48 -10.86 4.31
C PHE A 417 13.31 -9.90 4.56
N SER A 418 13.46 -8.65 4.14
CA SER A 418 12.50 -7.57 4.38
C SER A 418 12.49 -6.59 3.21
N VAL A 419 11.33 -6.00 2.90
CA VAL A 419 11.26 -4.90 1.91
C VAL A 419 12.12 -3.71 2.35
N ASP A 420 12.26 -3.46 3.64
CA ASP A 420 13.19 -2.46 4.19
C ASP A 420 14.66 -2.70 3.83
N GLN A 421 15.12 -3.94 3.91
CA GLN A 421 16.48 -4.27 3.49
C GLN A 421 16.59 -4.19 1.97
N LEU A 422 15.51 -4.46 1.24
CA LEU A 422 15.47 -4.23 -0.19
C LEU A 422 15.60 -2.75 -0.55
N LEU A 423 15.06 -1.84 0.26
CA LEU A 423 15.27 -0.38 0.12
C LEU A 423 16.72 0.04 0.42
N ARG A 424 17.39 -0.67 1.33
CA ARG A 424 18.75 -0.35 1.80
C ARG A 424 19.87 -1.01 1.00
N ARG A 425 19.60 -2.13 0.31
CA ARG A 425 20.61 -2.84 -0.48
C ARG A 425 20.78 -2.15 -1.83
N PRO A 426 22.01 -1.74 -2.21
CA PRO A 426 22.26 -1.39 -3.59
C PRO A 426 21.97 -2.62 -4.44
N THR A 427 21.23 -2.45 -5.52
CA THR A 427 21.11 -3.43 -6.61
C THR A 427 22.46 -3.50 -7.35
N SER A 428 23.48 -4.03 -6.67
CA SER A 428 24.74 -4.42 -7.30
C SER A 428 24.50 -5.73 -8.02
N LEU A 429 24.51 -5.70 -9.36
CA LEU A 429 24.79 -6.90 -10.12
C LEU A 429 26.21 -7.39 -9.76
N PRO A 430 26.45 -8.71 -9.71
CA PRO A 430 27.82 -9.20 -9.80
C PRO A 430 28.34 -8.76 -11.16
N VAL A 431 29.31 -7.86 -11.16
CA VAL A 431 30.13 -7.61 -12.33
C VAL A 431 30.88 -8.91 -12.57
N GLY A 432 30.61 -9.56 -13.70
CA GLY A 432 31.48 -10.62 -14.18
C GLY A 432 32.88 -10.05 -14.26
N SER A 433 33.82 -10.67 -13.55
CA SER A 433 35.23 -10.30 -13.51
C SER A 433 35.92 -10.64 -14.82
N GLU A 434 35.46 -10.06 -15.93
CA GLU A 434 36.13 -10.15 -17.23
C GLU A 434 36.41 -8.72 -17.72
N GLY A 435 37.70 -8.36 -17.76
CA GLY A 435 38.20 -7.43 -18.77
C GLY A 435 38.56 -6.00 -18.36
N LEU A 436 38.94 -5.71 -17.11
CA LEU A 436 39.63 -4.44 -16.81
C LEU A 436 41.06 -4.72 -16.33
N SER A 437 41.95 -4.94 -17.30
CA SER A 437 43.39 -4.73 -17.09
C SER A 437 43.64 -3.23 -16.85
N PRO A 438 44.40 -2.85 -15.81
CA PRO A 438 44.71 -1.44 -15.56
C PRO A 438 45.53 -0.85 -16.72
N PRO A 439 45.32 0.43 -17.07
CA PRO A 439 46.12 1.12 -18.08
C PRO A 439 47.57 1.30 -17.60
N PRO A 440 48.53 1.44 -18.55
CA PRO A 440 49.96 1.39 -18.29
C PRO A 440 50.50 2.53 -17.42
#